data_AF-A0A069SH28-F1
#
_entry.id   AF-A0A069SH28-F1
#
_cell.length_a   1.000
_cell.length_b   1.000
_cell.length_c   1.000
_cell.angle_alpha   90.00
_cell.angle_beta   90.00
_cell.angle_gamma   90.00
#
_symmetry.space_group_name_H-M   'P 1'
#
loop_
_entity.id
_entity.type
_entity.pdbx_description
1 polymer ?
#
loop_
_entity_poly.entity_id
_entity_poly.type
_entity_poly.pdbx_seq_one_letter_code
_entity_poly.pdbx_strand_id
1 'polypeptide(L)'
;NDFKRYVIDAAKKELDESSPYSFVAKEEKEGKKAIGWTLFPVFFEDREDPALQEQARMAKVTARLQLENNVYDYLKFSFDFKSDEVNKNKKTLIEGQNRIPNFMGFLGELKKGARLAENPKGYVIG
;
A
#
# COMPACT_ATOMS: atom_id res chain seq x y z
N ASN A 1 -29.56 28.62 12.59
CA ASN A 1 -28.22 28.64 13.19
C ASN A 1 -27.23 28.66 12.04
N ASP A 2 -26.83 29.86 11.62
CA ASP A 2 -26.06 30.10 10.39
C ASP A 2 -24.71 29.38 10.37
N PHE A 3 -24.08 29.19 11.54
CA PHE A 3 -22.83 28.46 11.68
C PHE A 3 -22.92 27.01 11.17
N LYS A 4 -24.00 26.28 11.50
CA LYS A 4 -24.18 24.91 11.01
C LYS A 4 -24.25 24.88 9.48
N ARG A 5 -25.03 25.79 8.91
CA ARG A 5 -25.33 25.81 7.47
C ARG A 5 -24.12 26.23 6.63
N TYR A 6 -23.40 27.27 7.05
CA TYR A 6 -22.30 27.83 6.25
C TYR A 6 -20.93 27.26 6.58
N VAL A 7 -20.75 26.60 7.73
CA VAL A 7 -19.46 26.05 8.14
C VAL A 7 -19.51 24.53 8.15
N ILE A 8 -20.39 23.94 8.96
CA ILE A 8 -20.42 22.48 9.17
C ILE A 8 -20.93 21.77 7.91
N ASP A 9 -22.07 22.18 7.37
CA ASP A 9 -22.68 21.54 6.20
C ASP A 9 -21.88 21.82 4.93
N ALA A 10 -21.33 23.03 4.78
CA ALA A 10 -20.48 23.40 3.65
C ALA A 10 -19.16 22.60 3.64
N ALA A 11 -18.45 22.54 4.77
CA ALA A 11 -17.20 21.78 4.86
C ALA A 11 -17.44 20.27 4.70
N LYS A 12 -18.55 19.74 5.22
CA LYS A 12 -18.93 18.35 4.99
C LYS A 12 -19.15 18.06 3.51
N LYS A 13 -19.86 18.95 2.81
CA LYS A 13 -20.14 18.80 1.37
C LYS A 13 -18.86 18.82 0.54
N GLU A 14 -17.95 19.76 0.80
CA GLU A 14 -16.67 19.83 0.08
C GLU A 14 -15.81 18.57 0.30
N LEU A 15 -15.73 18.09 1.54
CA LEU A 15 -15.03 16.85 1.87
C LEU A 15 -15.68 15.63 1.23
N ASP A 16 -17.01 15.57 1.22
CA ASP A 16 -17.74 14.48 0.58
C ASP A 16 -17.50 14.43 -0.94
N GLU A 17 -17.34 15.59 -1.59
CA GLU A 17 -17.07 15.69 -3.04
C GLU A 17 -15.60 15.48 -3.40
N SER A 18 -14.66 15.91 -2.55
CA SER A 18 -13.24 16.02 -2.91
C SER A 18 -12.33 15.03 -2.20
N SER A 19 -12.81 14.26 -1.23
CA SER A 19 -11.95 13.43 -0.39
C SER A 19 -12.61 12.13 0.09
N PRO A 20 -11.80 11.07 0.32
CA PRO A 20 -12.26 9.84 0.95
C PRO A 20 -12.53 9.99 2.45
N TYR A 21 -12.16 11.13 3.05
CA TYR A 21 -12.42 11.48 4.44
C TYR A 21 -13.56 12.49 4.53
N SER A 22 -14.53 12.20 5.39
CA SER A 22 -15.66 13.06 5.75
C SER A 22 -15.82 13.08 7.27
N PHE A 23 -16.84 13.76 7.77
CA PHE A 23 -17.17 13.74 9.20
C PHE A 23 -18.68 13.80 9.45
N VAL A 24 -19.09 13.35 10.62
CA VAL A 24 -20.45 13.53 11.15
C VAL A 24 -20.37 14.47 12.34
N ALA A 25 -21.08 15.60 12.24
CA ALA A 25 -21.12 16.60 13.29
C ALA A 25 -22.33 16.38 14.19
N LYS A 26 -22.09 16.16 15.49
CA LYS A 26 -23.11 16.06 16.52
C LYS A 26 -23.18 17.37 17.29
N GLU A 27 -24.37 17.97 17.34
CA GLU A 27 -24.62 19.20 18.09
C GLU A 27 -24.79 18.88 19.57
N GLU A 28 -23.97 19.49 20.43
CA GLU A 28 -24.11 19.41 21.89
C GLU A 28 -24.88 20.63 22.41
N LYS A 29 -25.97 20.36 23.13
CA LYS A 29 -26.88 21.39 23.66
C LYS A 29 -27.00 21.27 25.16
N GLU A 30 -27.00 22.42 25.83
CA GLU A 30 -27.39 22.56 27.23
C GLU A 30 -28.59 23.50 27.28
N GLY A 31 -29.74 22.93 27.65
CA GLY A 31 -31.03 23.61 27.56
C GLY A 31 -31.37 24.01 26.12
N LYS A 32 -31.59 25.32 25.89
CA LYS A 32 -31.97 25.88 24.58
C LYS A 32 -30.78 26.37 23.74
N LYS A 33 -29.55 26.31 24.26
CA LYS A 33 -28.34 26.81 23.57
C LYS A 33 -27.44 25.65 23.13
N ALA A 34 -26.90 25.75 21.92
CA ALA A 34 -25.83 24.87 21.46
C ALA A 34 -24.50 25.37 22.04
N ILE A 35 -23.79 24.49 22.76
CA ILE A 35 -22.53 24.82 23.44
C ILE A 35 -21.33 24.38 22.60
N GLY A 36 -21.50 23.34 21.78
CA GLY A 36 -20.39 22.75 21.04
C GLY A 36 -20.84 21.80 19.93
N TRP A 37 -19.87 21.39 19.14
CA TRP A 37 -20.03 20.42 18.06
C TRP A 37 -18.94 19.37 18.20
N THR A 38 -19.34 18.12 18.30
CA THR A 38 -18.42 16.98 18.32
C THR A 38 -18.38 16.37 16.92
N LEU A 39 -17.20 16.37 16.30
CA LEU A 39 -16.98 15.87 14.95
C LEU A 39 -16.42 14.45 15.00
N PHE A 40 -17.14 13.50 14.41
CA PHE A 40 -16.68 12.12 14.25
C PHE A 40 -16.14 11.93 12.84
N PRO A 41 -14.84 11.62 12.65
CA PRO A 41 -14.29 11.35 11.33
C PRO A 41 -14.89 10.06 10.74
N VAL A 42 -15.18 10.08 9.45
CA VAL A 42 -15.71 8.96 8.66
C VAL A 42 -14.83 8.77 7.43
N PHE A 43 -14.43 7.54 7.17
CA PHE A 43 -13.61 7.18 6.02
C PHE A 43 -14.41 6.31 5.06
N PHE A 44 -14.38 6.67 3.78
CA PHE A 44 -15.04 5.95 2.70
C PHE A 44 -13.98 5.32 1.79
N GLU A 45 -13.73 4.02 1.97
CA GLU A 45 -12.79 3.24 1.14
C GLU A 45 -13.15 3.26 -0.35
N ASP A 46 -14.42 3.42 -0.69
CA ASP A 46 -14.93 3.44 -2.07
C ASP A 46 -14.63 4.75 -2.84
N ARG A 47 -14.13 5.78 -2.15
CA ARG A 47 -13.77 7.08 -2.75
C ARG A 47 -12.26 7.30 -2.85
N GLU A 48 -11.45 6.33 -2.41
CA GLU A 48 -10.03 6.36 -2.70
C GLU A 48 -9.79 6.10 -4.19
N ASP A 49 -8.75 6.73 -4.73
CA ASP A 49 -8.34 6.49 -6.11
C ASP A 49 -8.15 4.97 -6.30
N PRO A 50 -8.81 4.35 -7.29
CA PRO A 50 -8.72 2.91 -7.52
C PRO A 50 -7.27 2.45 -7.68
N ALA A 51 -6.37 3.31 -8.18
CA ALA A 51 -4.94 3.02 -8.24
C ALA A 51 -4.28 2.92 -6.86
N LEU A 52 -4.63 3.81 -5.92
CA LEU A 52 -4.13 3.74 -4.53
C LEU A 52 -4.69 2.52 -3.80
N GLN A 53 -5.98 2.23 -4.01
CA GLN A 53 -6.63 1.08 -3.39
C GLN A 53 -6.04 -0.24 -3.90
N GLU A 54 -5.79 -0.35 -5.20
CA GLU A 54 -5.14 -1.50 -5.80
C GLU A 54 -3.69 -1.62 -5.33
N GLN A 55 -2.95 -0.52 -5.23
CA GLN A 55 -1.60 -0.52 -4.68
C GLN A 55 -1.57 -0.96 -3.21
N ALA A 56 -2.50 -0.49 -2.38
CA ALA A 56 -2.63 -0.90 -0.98
C ALA A 56 -3.01 -2.39 -0.85
N ARG A 57 -3.90 -2.87 -1.73
CA ARG A 57 -4.28 -4.30 -1.81
C ARG A 57 -3.08 -5.16 -2.21
N MET A 58 -2.38 -4.77 -3.27
CA MET A 58 -1.15 -5.42 -3.73
C MET A 58 -0.03 -5.37 -2.68
N ALA A 59 0.02 -4.31 -1.86
CA ALA A 59 0.95 -4.20 -0.74
C ALA A 59 0.64 -5.21 0.39
N LYS A 60 -0.64 -5.54 0.63
CA LYS A 60 -1.05 -6.57 1.60
C LYS A 60 -0.81 -8.00 1.11
N VAL A 61 -0.85 -8.25 -0.20
CA VAL A 61 -0.55 -9.58 -0.76
C VAL A 61 0.92 -9.92 -0.54
N THR A 62 1.20 -11.12 -0.02
CA THR A 62 2.57 -11.57 0.21
C THR A 62 3.27 -11.89 -1.11
N ALA A 63 4.57 -11.62 -1.21
CA ALA A 63 5.35 -11.93 -2.41
C ALA A 63 5.22 -13.39 -2.89
N ARG A 64 4.99 -14.33 -1.95
CA ARG A 64 4.78 -15.75 -2.26
C ARG A 64 3.56 -16.01 -3.13
N LEU A 65 2.51 -15.20 -3.01
CA LEU A 65 1.28 -15.36 -3.81
C LEU A 65 1.40 -14.71 -5.20
N GLN A 66 2.41 -13.86 -5.40
CA GLN A 66 2.58 -13.08 -6.63
C GLN A 66 3.74 -13.58 -7.50
N LEU A 67 4.75 -14.21 -6.89
CA LEU A 67 5.87 -14.84 -7.58
C LEU A 67 5.57 -16.30 -7.88
N GLU A 68 6.18 -16.84 -8.93
CA GLU A 68 6.15 -18.28 -9.12
C GLU A 68 6.88 -19.00 -7.96
N ASN A 69 6.37 -20.17 -7.56
CA ASN A 69 6.92 -20.92 -6.42
C ASN A 69 8.40 -21.29 -6.62
N ASN A 70 8.80 -21.66 -7.84
CA ASN A 70 10.18 -21.95 -8.22
C ASN A 70 11.12 -20.75 -8.00
N VAL A 71 10.69 -19.54 -8.33
CA VAL A 71 11.42 -18.28 -8.17
C VAL A 71 11.54 -17.94 -6.69
N TYR A 72 10.44 -18.04 -5.94
CA TYR A 72 10.43 -17.79 -4.51
C TYR A 72 11.36 -18.75 -3.75
N ASP A 73 11.29 -20.05 -4.06
CA ASP A 73 12.16 -21.06 -3.47
C ASP A 73 13.62 -20.85 -3.87
N TYR A 74 13.90 -20.44 -5.11
CA TYR A 74 15.26 -20.13 -5.54
C TYR A 74 15.85 -18.94 -4.76
N LEU A 75 15.10 -17.86 -4.59
CA LEU A 75 15.56 -16.71 -3.79
C LEU A 75 15.82 -17.11 -2.33
N LYS A 76 14.96 -17.96 -1.76
CA LYS A 76 15.10 -18.41 -0.38
C LYS A 76 16.27 -19.38 -0.17
N PHE A 77 16.41 -20.39 -1.02
CA PHE A 77 17.38 -21.47 -0.84
C PHE A 77 18.73 -21.24 -1.54
N SER A 78 18.76 -20.48 -2.63
CA SER A 78 20.02 -20.20 -3.35
C SER A 78 20.68 -18.89 -2.98
N PHE A 79 19.92 -17.91 -2.50
CA PHE A 79 20.40 -16.57 -2.16
C PHE A 79 20.16 -16.20 -0.68
N ASP A 80 19.67 -17.14 0.14
CA ASP A 80 19.41 -16.96 1.57
C ASP A 80 18.49 -15.75 1.90
N PHE A 81 17.58 -15.38 1.00
CA PHE A 81 16.60 -14.32 1.28
C PHE A 81 15.60 -14.77 2.36
N LYS A 82 15.37 -13.90 3.33
CA LYS A 82 14.25 -14.05 4.29
C LYS A 82 12.94 -13.67 3.62
N SER A 83 11.83 -14.26 4.05
CA SER A 83 10.49 -13.93 3.53
C SER A 83 10.18 -12.44 3.59
N ASP A 84 10.62 -11.76 4.66
CA ASP A 84 10.44 -10.31 4.82
C ASP A 84 11.25 -9.49 3.80
N GLU A 85 12.45 -9.95 3.45
CA GLU A 85 13.31 -9.30 2.46
C GLU A 85 12.75 -9.46 1.04
N VAL A 86 12.19 -10.64 0.72
CA VAL A 86 11.47 -10.85 -0.54
C VAL A 86 10.22 -9.98 -0.60
N ASN A 87 9.48 -9.87 0.50
CA ASN A 87 8.27 -9.06 0.55
C ASN A 87 8.52 -7.55 0.42
N LYS A 88 9.65 -7.05 0.93
CA LYS A 88 10.08 -5.66 0.73
C LYS A 88 10.43 -5.35 -0.73
N ASN A 89 11.02 -6.32 -1.44
CA ASN A 89 11.49 -6.16 -2.82
C ASN A 89 10.55 -6.77 -3.87
N LYS A 90 9.33 -7.14 -3.49
CA LYS A 90 8.40 -7.87 -4.35
C LYS A 90 8.08 -7.18 -5.67
N LYS A 91 8.00 -5.84 -5.67
CA LYS A 91 7.69 -5.07 -6.87
C LYS A 91 8.73 -5.30 -7.98
N THR A 92 10.01 -5.19 -7.62
CA THR A 92 11.14 -5.41 -8.52
C THR A 92 11.19 -6.86 -9.02
N LEU A 93 10.91 -7.82 -8.14
CA LEU A 93 10.92 -9.25 -8.49
C LEU A 93 9.78 -9.61 -9.47
N ILE A 94 8.58 -9.07 -9.25
CA ILE A 94 7.43 -9.27 -10.16
C ILE A 94 7.69 -8.61 -11.51
N GLU A 95 8.25 -7.40 -11.53
CA GLU A 95 8.63 -6.70 -12.75
C GLU A 95 9.70 -7.48 -13.54
N GLY A 96 10.70 -8.03 -12.84
CA GLY A 96 11.71 -8.91 -13.42
C GLY A 96 11.11 -10.17 -14.03
N GLN A 97 10.20 -10.83 -13.32
CA GLN A 97 9.51 -12.02 -13.82
C GLN A 97 8.65 -11.73 -15.06
N ASN A 98 7.96 -10.58 -15.10
CA ASN A 98 7.10 -10.20 -16.22
C ASN A 98 7.88 -9.72 -17.45
N ARG A 99 9.06 -9.13 -17.26
CA ARG A 99 9.90 -8.61 -18.36
C ARG A 99 10.88 -9.62 -18.92
N ILE A 100 11.36 -10.56 -18.12
CA ILE A 100 12.44 -11.47 -18.49
C ILE A 100 11.84 -12.84 -18.86
N PRO A 101 11.87 -13.25 -20.15
CA PRO A 101 11.26 -14.51 -20.60
C PRO A 101 11.82 -15.77 -19.92
N ASN A 102 13.06 -15.71 -19.41
CA ASN A 102 13.70 -16.78 -18.65
C ASN A 102 14.27 -16.25 -17.32
N PHE A 103 13.38 -15.78 -16.45
CA PHE A 103 13.77 -15.17 -15.18
C PHE A 103 14.60 -16.10 -14.28
N MET A 104 14.29 -17.40 -14.26
CA MET A 104 15.07 -18.40 -13.50
C MET A 104 16.51 -18.56 -14.02
N GLY A 105 16.69 -18.58 -15.35
CA GLY A 105 18.03 -18.61 -15.95
C GLY A 105 18.84 -17.35 -15.60
N PHE A 106 18.19 -16.19 -15.66
CA PHE A 106 18.77 -14.91 -15.27
C PHE A 106 19.21 -14.88 -13.80
N LEU A 107 18.37 -15.38 -12.87
CA LEU A 107 18.75 -15.53 -11.47
C LEU A 107 19.96 -16.46 -11.29
N GLY A 108 20.08 -17.51 -12.11
CA GLY A 108 21.25 -18.39 -12.11
C GLY A 108 22.55 -17.70 -12.53
N GLU A 109 22.49 -16.79 -13.50
CA GLU A 109 23.61 -15.95 -13.91
C GLU A 109 23.98 -14.94 -12.81
N LEU A 110 22.97 -14.26 -12.25
CA LEU A 110 23.15 -13.35 -11.13
C LEU A 110 23.79 -14.03 -9.92
N LYS A 111 23.51 -15.32 -9.67
CA LYS A 111 24.15 -16.07 -8.59
C LYS A 111 25.66 -16.13 -8.72
N LYS A 112 26.19 -16.21 -9.94
CA LYS A 112 27.64 -16.23 -10.18
C LYS A 112 28.25 -14.86 -9.88
N GLY A 113 27.60 -13.78 -10.33
CA GLY A 113 28.04 -12.40 -10.05
C GLY A 113 27.89 -12.02 -8.58
N ALA A 114 26.77 -12.35 -7.96
CA ALA A 114 26.46 -12.08 -6.56
C ALA A 114 27.45 -12.73 -5.60
N ARG A 115 27.97 -13.93 -5.92
CA ARG A 115 29.02 -14.60 -5.12
C ARG A 115 30.32 -13.81 -5.05
N LEU A 116 30.60 -12.96 -6.04
CA LEU A 116 31.81 -12.14 -6.11
C LEU A 116 31.58 -10.73 -5.54
N ALA A 117 30.34 -10.35 -5.25
CA ALA A 117 29.99 -9.04 -4.72
C ALA A 117 30.10 -9.01 -3.19
N GLU A 118 30.48 -7.85 -2.63
CA GLU A 118 30.47 -7.63 -1.17
C GLU A 118 29.07 -7.77 -0.57
N ASN A 119 28.02 -7.44 -1.34
CA ASN A 119 26.62 -7.65 -0.96
C ASN A 119 25.88 -8.51 -2.00
N PRO A 120 25.90 -9.85 -1.83
CA PRO A 120 25.26 -10.77 -2.78
C PRO A 120 23.76 -10.55 -2.93
N LYS A 121 23.06 -10.19 -1.85
CA LYS A 121 21.61 -9.94 -1.88
C LYS A 121 21.30 -8.64 -2.59
N GLY A 122 22.05 -7.58 -2.27
CA GLY A 122 21.95 -6.27 -2.93
C GLY A 122 22.19 -6.36 -4.43
N TYR A 123 23.14 -7.20 -4.86
CA TYR A 123 23.44 -7.42 -6.28
C TYR A 123 22.28 -8.06 -7.07
N VAL A 124 21.39 -8.81 -6.40
CA VAL A 124 20.25 -9.48 -7.05
C VAL A 124 19.03 -8.56 -7.18
N ILE A 125 18.88 -7.60 -6.27
CA ILE A 125 17.72 -6.69 -6.19
C ILE A 125 18.01 -5.26 -6.67
N GLY A 126 19.29 -4.91 -6.85
CA GLY A 126 19.78 -3.58 -7.20
C GLY A 126 19.80 -3.28 -8.69
#